data_AF-A0A6A4RMP3-F1
#
_entry.id   AF-A0A6A4RMP3-F1
#
_cell.length_a   1.000
_cell.length_b   1.000
_cell.length_c   1.000
_cell.angle_alpha   90.00
_cell.angle_beta   90.00
_cell.angle_gamma   90.00
#
_symmetry.space_group_name_H-M   'P 1'
#
loop_
_entity.id
_entity.type
_entity.pdbx_description
1 polymer ?
#
loop_
_entity_poly.entity_id
_entity_poly.type
_entity_poly.pdbx_seq_one_letter_code
_entity_poly.pdbx_strand_id
1 'polypeptide(L)'
;MSSNVALDTFTASEWTDEFQSFVRKLPTFYALNASAIQYFWTNEPAVHQRYRQLELHSRQLLGKARRIVNKLFGLSKRCRTQPKIAMLRER
;
A
#
# COMPACT_ATOMS: atom_id res chain seq x y z
N MET A 1 -10.75 -25.29 7.58
CA MET A 1 -10.87 -24.26 6.52
C MET A 1 -11.77 -23.14 7.01
N SER A 2 -11.24 -22.29 7.88
CA SER A 2 -11.83 -21.03 8.35
C SER A 2 -10.61 -20.29 8.89
N SER A 3 -10.18 -19.16 8.37
CA SER A 3 -10.77 -17.86 8.64
C SER A 3 -10.01 -16.85 7.77
N ASN A 4 -10.63 -16.31 6.71
CA ASN A 4 -10.12 -15.13 5.99
C ASN A 4 -11.19 -14.04 5.83
N VAL A 5 -12.42 -14.29 6.30
CA VAL A 5 -13.56 -13.38 6.10
C VAL A 5 -13.47 -12.11 6.96
N ALA A 6 -12.68 -12.11 8.04
CA ALA A 6 -12.58 -10.97 8.95
C ALA A 6 -11.65 -9.84 8.46
N LEU A 7 -10.71 -10.14 7.54
CA LEU A 7 -9.80 -9.11 7.01
C LEU A 7 -10.43 -8.30 5.87
N ASP A 8 -11.34 -8.93 5.11
CA ASP A 8 -12.04 -8.29 3.99
C ASP A 8 -13.16 -7.35 4.46
N THR A 9 -13.74 -7.58 5.65
CA THR A 9 -14.79 -6.70 6.20
C THR A 9 -14.25 -5.41 6.81
N PHE A 10 -13.01 -5.42 7.34
CA PHE A 10 -12.40 -4.22 7.94
C PHE A 10 -11.95 -3.23 6.87
N THR A 11 -11.35 -3.72 5.78
CA THR A 11 -10.90 -2.89 4.66
C THR A 11 -12.05 -2.29 3.87
N ALA A 12 -13.17 -3.00 3.72
CA ALA A 12 -14.34 -2.47 3.03
C ALA A 12 -14.99 -1.28 3.78
N SER A 13 -15.03 -1.31 5.11
CA SER A 13 -15.65 -0.24 5.91
C SER A 13 -14.88 1.08 5.79
N GLU A 14 -13.55 1.05 5.92
CA GLU A 14 -12.72 2.26 5.87
C GLU A 14 -12.80 2.94 4.49
N TRP A 15 -12.74 2.14 3.41
CA TRP A 15 -12.90 2.62 2.05
C TRP A 15 -14.29 3.24 1.81
N THR A 16 -15.32 2.66 2.42
CA THR A 16 -16.70 3.16 2.31
C THR A 16 -16.85 4.50 3.02
N ASP A 17 -16.28 4.65 4.22
CA ASP A 17 -16.34 5.90 4.98
C ASP A 17 -15.55 7.03 4.30
N GLU A 18 -14.40 6.73 3.71
CA GLU A 18 -13.62 7.71 2.95
C GLU A 18 -14.33 8.20 1.70
N PHE A 19 -14.89 7.27 0.92
CA PHE A 19 -15.64 7.63 -0.27
C PHE A 19 -16.86 8.47 0.08
N GLN A 20 -17.59 8.10 1.13
CA GLN A 20 -18.72 8.88 1.64
C GLN A 20 -18.28 10.26 2.14
N SER A 21 -17.13 10.37 2.81
CA SER A 21 -16.59 11.66 3.26
C SER A 21 -16.25 12.59 2.08
N PHE A 22 -15.74 12.03 0.98
CA PHE A 22 -15.47 12.76 -0.25
C PHE A 22 -16.76 13.21 -0.93
N VAL A 23 -17.74 12.31 -1.10
CA VAL A 23 -19.04 12.62 -1.71
C VAL A 23 -19.76 13.74 -0.95
N ARG A 24 -19.69 13.74 0.39
CA ARG A 24 -20.26 14.80 1.23
C ARG A 24 -19.62 16.18 1.03
N LYS A 25 -18.37 16.24 0.57
CA LYS A 25 -17.64 17.50 0.30
C LYS A 25 -17.84 18.01 -1.12
N LEU A 26 -18.44 17.22 -2.00
CA LEU A 26 -18.70 17.64 -3.36
C LEU A 26 -19.74 18.77 -3.41
N PRO A 27 -19.57 19.76 -4.30
CA PRO A 27 -20.60 20.75 -4.58
C PRO A 27 -21.94 20.12 -4.94
N THR A 28 -23.00 20.46 -4.21
CA THR A 28 -24.37 19.98 -4.46
C THR A 28 -25.24 20.98 -5.22
N PHE A 29 -24.75 22.22 -5.41
CA PHE A 29 -25.50 23.30 -6.04
C PHE A 29 -25.49 23.25 -7.58
N TYR A 30 -24.74 22.33 -8.19
CA TYR A 30 -24.69 22.12 -9.63
C TYR A 30 -24.27 20.69 -9.98
N ALA A 31 -24.59 20.25 -11.21
CA ALA A 31 -24.14 18.96 -11.72
C ALA A 31 -22.65 18.98 -12.04
N LEU A 32 -21.90 18.02 -11.51
CA LEU A 32 -20.47 17.86 -11.76
C LEU A 32 -20.25 16.89 -12.92
N ASN A 33 -19.37 17.25 -13.85
CA ASN A 33 -18.88 16.30 -14.84
C ASN A 33 -17.77 15.43 -14.25
N ALA A 34 -17.43 14.32 -14.93
CA ALA A 34 -16.43 13.38 -14.46
C ALA A 34 -15.05 14.02 -14.21
N SER A 35 -14.65 14.99 -15.04
CA SER A 35 -13.38 15.71 -14.91
C SER A 35 -13.33 16.58 -13.63
N ALA A 36 -14.42 17.22 -13.26
CA ALA A 36 -14.53 18.01 -12.03
C ALA A 36 -14.46 17.10 -10.79
N ILE A 37 -15.14 15.95 -10.82
CA ILE A 37 -15.07 14.94 -9.75
C ILE A 37 -13.63 14.44 -9.59
N GLN A 38 -12.96 14.11 -10.71
CA GLN A 38 -11.57 13.70 -10.69
C GLN A 38 -10.65 14.79 -10.12
N TYR A 39 -10.87 16.05 -10.48
CA TYR A 39 -10.12 17.18 -9.93
C TYR A 39 -10.26 17.26 -8.40
N PHE A 40 -11.48 17.21 -7.86
CA PHE A 40 -11.69 17.23 -6.41
C PHE A 40 -11.04 16.03 -5.72
N TRP A 41 -11.14 14.84 -6.33
CA TRP A 41 -10.50 13.64 -5.80
C TRP A 41 -8.98 13.77 -5.76
N THR A 42 -8.37 14.26 -6.84
CA THR A 42 -6.92 14.50 -6.91
C THR A 42 -6.45 15.64 -6.04
N ASN A 43 -7.33 16.46 -5.48
CA ASN A 43 -6.96 17.54 -4.54
C ASN A 43 -7.30 17.19 -3.09
N GLU A 44 -7.90 16.02 -2.81
CA GLU A 44 -8.21 15.62 -1.45
C GLU A 44 -6.93 15.40 -0.62
N PRO A 45 -6.71 16.16 0.47
CA PRO A 45 -5.49 16.06 1.26
C PRO A 45 -5.37 14.71 1.99
N ALA A 46 -6.49 14.09 2.35
CA ALA A 46 -6.50 12.80 3.03
C ALA A 46 -5.91 11.68 2.16
N VAL A 47 -6.26 11.67 0.86
CA VAL A 47 -5.75 10.70 -0.11
C VAL A 47 -4.23 10.85 -0.28
N HIS A 48 -3.75 12.09 -0.41
CA HIS A 48 -2.31 12.37 -0.50
C HIS A 48 -1.54 11.98 0.76
N GLN A 49 -2.08 12.27 1.94
CA GLN A 49 -1.45 11.95 3.21
C GLN A 49 -1.28 10.43 3.35
N ARG A 50 -2.32 9.66 3.02
CA ARG A 50 -2.27 8.20 3.05
C ARG A 50 -1.28 7.65 2.03
N TYR A 51 -1.28 8.18 0.82
CA TYR A 51 -0.29 7.79 -0.18
C TYR A 51 1.14 8.02 0.31
N ARG A 52 1.42 9.18 0.92
CA ARG A 52 2.73 9.49 1.54
C ARG A 52 3.08 8.50 2.64
N GLN A 53 2.13 8.15 3.50
CA GLN A 53 2.33 7.18 4.57
C GLN A 53 2.65 5.79 3.99
N LEU A 54 1.87 5.33 3.03
CA LEU A 54 2.08 4.06 2.34
C LEU A 54 3.47 4.02 1.67
N GLU A 55 3.84 5.08 0.98
CA GLU A 55 5.15 5.22 0.35
C GLU A 55 6.28 5.12 1.38
N LEU A 56 6.15 5.81 2.53
CA LEU A 56 7.10 5.74 3.62
C LEU A 56 7.24 4.31 4.19
N HIS A 57 6.11 3.65 4.47
CA HIS A 57 6.10 2.28 4.98
C HIS A 57 6.72 1.29 3.97
N SER A 58 6.40 1.43 2.69
CA SER A 58 6.99 0.62 1.62
C SER A 58 8.51 0.79 1.56
N ARG A 59 9.01 2.03 1.59
CA ARG A 59 10.46 2.32 1.62
C ARG A 59 11.14 1.72 2.85
N GLN A 60 10.51 1.79 4.02
CA GLN A 60 11.04 1.18 5.24
C GLN A 60 11.09 -0.35 5.14
N LEU A 61 10.04 -0.98 4.61
CA LEU A 61 9.97 -2.42 4.41
C LEU A 61 11.04 -2.89 3.43
N LEU A 62 11.22 -2.19 2.31
CA LEU A 62 12.27 -2.46 1.34
C LEU A 62 13.66 -2.36 1.98
N GLY A 63 13.90 -1.34 2.81
CA GLY A 63 15.14 -1.19 3.55
C GLY A 63 15.42 -2.37 4.50
N LYS A 64 14.39 -2.83 5.23
CA LYS A 64 14.48 -4.01 6.09
C LYS A 64 14.78 -5.28 5.29
N ALA A 65 14.05 -5.51 4.19
CA ALA A 65 14.24 -6.65 3.32
C ALA A 65 15.68 -6.70 2.78
N ARG A 66 16.20 -5.57 2.27
CA ARG A 66 17.59 -5.47 1.79
C ARG A 66 18.61 -5.81 2.89
N ARG A 67 18.42 -5.31 4.12
CA ARG A 67 19.31 -5.65 5.25
C ARG A 67 19.30 -7.14 5.57
N ILE A 68 18.12 -7.76 5.59
CA ILE A 68 17.97 -9.20 5.85
C ILE A 68 18.64 -10.02 4.74
N VAL A 69 18.40 -9.68 3.47
CA VAL A 69 19.02 -10.35 2.32
C VAL A 69 20.55 -10.24 2.38
N ASN A 70 21.08 -9.06 2.65
CA ASN A 70 22.53 -8.86 2.76
C ASN A 70 23.12 -9.67 3.92
N LYS A 71 22.43 -9.74 5.06
CA LYS A 71 22.86 -10.57 6.20
C LYS A 71 22.85 -12.05 5.84
N LEU A 72 21.78 -12.53 5.19
CA LEU A 72 21.66 -13.92 4.75
C LEU A 72 22.76 -14.29 3.77
N PHE A 73 23.06 -13.41 2.81
CA PHE A 73 24.15 -13.61 1.85
C PHE A 73 25.54 -13.54 2.52
N GLY A 74 25.71 -12.67 3.51
CA GLY A 74 26.93 -12.62 4.32
C GLY A 74 27.16 -13.90 5.13
N LEU A 75 26.09 -14.49 5.66
CA LEU A 75 26.14 -15.77 6.38
C LEU A 75 26.36 -16.96 5.43
N SER A 76 25.70 -16.97 4.27
CA SER A 76 25.84 -18.06 3.30
C SER A 76 27.28 -18.22 2.80
N LYS A 77 28.02 -17.11 2.67
CA LYS A 77 29.46 -17.12 2.35
C LYS A 77 30.32 -17.79 3.43
N ARG A 78 29.85 -17.83 4.69
CA ARG A 78 30.58 -18.44 5.82
C ARG A 78 30.19 -19.91 6.03
N CYS A 79 29.18 -20.41 5.34
CA CYS A 79 28.78 -21.81 5.40
C CYS A 79 29.75 -22.69 4.59
N ARG A 80 30.21 -23.82 5.15
CA ARG A 80 31.05 -24.80 4.43
C ARG A 80 30.36 -25.43 3.22
N THR A 81 29.03 -25.54 3.27
CA THR A 81 28.19 -25.96 2.13
C THR A 81 27.31 -24.78 1.76
N GLN A 82 27.48 -24.27 0.55
CA GLN A 82 26.81 -23.04 0.14
C GLN A 82 25.33 -23.33 -0.19
N PRO A 83 24.36 -22.63 0.45
CA PRO A 83 22.96 -22.81 0.11
C PRO A 83 22.70 -22.28 -1.30
N LYS A 84 21.99 -23.06 -2.13
CA LYS A 84 21.56 -22.65 -3.47
C LYS A 84 20.38 -21.69 -3.34
N ILE A 85 20.66 -20.38 -3.36
CA ILE A 85 19.63 -19.34 -3.27
C ILE A 85 19.16 -19.01 -4.69
N ALA A 86 17.96 -19.45 -5.06
CA ALA A 86 17.30 -18.99 -6.29
C ALA A 86 16.60 -17.66 -6.01
N MET A 87 17.07 -16.58 -6.63
CA MET A 87 16.36 -15.30 -6.57
C MET A 87 15.15 -15.36 -7.50
N LEU A 88 13.95 -15.20 -6.94
CA LEU A 88 12.75 -14.91 -7.71
C LEU A 88 12.94 -13.52 -8.33
N ARG A 89 13.21 -13.51 -9.64
CA ARG A 89 13.37 -12.29 -10.42
C ARG A 89 11.99 -11.65 -10.61
N GLU A 90 11.91 -10.36 -10.30
CA GLU A 90 10.72 -9.53 -10.48
C GLU A 90 10.34 -9.47 -11.98
N ARG A 91 9.04 -9.53 -12.29
CA ARG A 91 8.49 -9.47 -13.66
C ARG A 91 8.18 -8.03 -14.05
#